data_AF-A0A920EY80-F1
#
_entry.id   AF-A0A920EY80-F1
#
_cell.length_a   1.000
_cell.length_b   1.000
_cell.length_c   1.000
_cell.angle_alpha   90.00
_cell.angle_beta   90.00
_cell.angle_gamma   90.00
#
_symmetry.space_group_name_H-M   'P 1'
#
loop_
_entity.id
_entity.type
_entity.pdbx_description
1 polymer ?
#
loop_
_entity_poly.entity_id
_entity_poly.type
_entity_poly.pdbx_seq_one_letter_code
_entity_poly.pdbx_strand_id
1 'polypeptide(L)' 'MEPYVPRTFFGFNSDKILKYRGRLDDSGKKYQIGGKSELTEAMIEIAQTGTYEKPQIPSIGCSIKWKNS' A
#
# COMPACT_ATOMS: atom_id res chain seq x y z
N MET A 1 -17.13 15.33 8.25
CA MET A 1 -15.90 15.03 7.49
C MET A 1 -15.30 13.76 8.06
N GLU A 2 -15.38 12.65 7.34
CA GLU A 2 -14.80 11.37 7.75
C GLU A 2 -13.28 11.54 7.96
N PRO A 3 -12.69 11.07 9.07
CA PRO A 3 -11.25 11.13 9.25
C PRO A 3 -10.56 10.26 8.18
N TYR A 4 -9.62 10.86 7.45
CA TYR A 4 -8.74 10.12 6.53
C TYR A 4 -7.94 9.08 7.32
N VAL A 5 -8.27 7.81 7.11
CA VAL A 5 -7.60 6.67 7.76
C VAL A 5 -6.35 6.33 6.95
N PRO A 6 -5.14 6.26 7.55
CA PRO A 6 -4.00 5.71 6.85
C PRO A 6 -4.29 4.26 6.54
N ARG A 7 -4.24 3.95 5.26
CA ARG A 7 -4.35 2.59 4.80
C ARG A 7 -2.94 2.13 4.43
N THR A 8 -2.37 1.29 5.28
CA THR A 8 -1.18 0.51 4.92
C THR A 8 -1.63 -0.77 4.25
N PHE A 9 -1.07 -1.05 3.09
CA PHE A 9 -1.34 -2.26 2.33
C PHE A 9 -0.17 -3.23 2.42
N PHE A 10 -0.48 -4.52 2.33
CA PHE A 10 0.48 -5.61 2.39
C PHE A 10 0.20 -6.58 1.23
N GLY A 11 1.18 -6.80 0.36
CA GLY A 11 1.11 -7.71 -0.78
C GLY A 11 2.01 -8.92 -0.55
N PHE A 12 1.44 -10.11 -0.72
CA PHE A 12 2.12 -11.39 -0.50
C PHE A 12 2.19 -12.18 -1.82
N ASN A 13 3.26 -12.96 -2.00
CA ASN A 13 3.35 -13.92 -3.10
C ASN A 13 2.61 -15.24 -2.76
N SER A 14 2.64 -16.21 -3.69
CA SER A 14 2.01 -17.54 -3.53
C SER A 14 2.47 -18.30 -2.28
N ASP A 15 3.70 -18.04 -1.83
CA ASP A 15 4.30 -18.68 -0.66
C ASP A 15 3.95 -17.96 0.65
N LYS A 16 3.06 -16.96 0.59
CA LYS A 16 2.67 -16.08 1.71
C LYS A 16 3.84 -15.27 2.26
N ILE A 17 4.86 -15.02 1.44
CA ILE A 17 5.99 -14.14 1.79
C ILE A 17 5.61 -12.71 1.45
N LEU A 18 5.83 -11.79 2.39
CA LEU A 18 5.59 -10.37 2.19
C LEU A 18 6.55 -9.83 1.12
N LYS A 19 5.98 -9.26 0.06
CA LYS A 19 6.73 -8.64 -1.05
C LYS A 19 6.47 -7.15 -1.20
N TYR A 20 5.32 -6.66 -0.73
CA TYR A 20 4.98 -5.24 -0.75
C TYR A 20 4.41 -4.76 0.58
N ARG A 21 4.88 -3.61 1.06
CA ARG A 21 4.30 -2.83 2.15
C ARG A 21 4.36 -1.35 1.80
N GLY A 22 3.21 -0.71 1.69
CA GLY A 22 3.18 0.72 1.35
C GLY A 22 1.78 1.30 1.16
N ARG A 23 1.77 2.46 0.51
CA ARG A 23 0.57 3.23 0.13
C ARG A 23 -0.20 2.58 -1.02
N LEU A 24 -1.42 3.04 -1.27
CA LEU A 24 -2.22 2.57 -2.40
C LEU A 24 -1.67 3.09 -3.72
N ASP A 25 -1.42 4.39 -3.74
CA ASP A 25 -1.07 5.20 -4.88
C ASP A 25 -0.31 6.46 -4.40
N ASP A 26 0.10 7.29 -5.34
CA ASP A 26 0.71 8.59 -5.03
C ASP A 26 -0.27 9.68 -4.62
N SER A 27 -1.57 9.37 -4.55
CA SER A 27 -2.58 10.32 -4.13
C SER A 27 -2.53 10.52 -2.62
N GLY A 28 -2.68 11.78 -2.21
CA GLY A 28 -2.79 12.14 -0.80
C GLY A 28 -4.22 11.98 -0.28
N LYS A 29 -4.73 13.02 0.38
CA LYS A 29 -6.13 13.07 0.84
C LYS A 29 -7.16 13.17 -0.30
N LYS A 30 -6.74 13.61 -1.49
CA LYS A 30 -7.59 13.78 -2.66
C LYS A 30 -7.03 12.93 -3.79
N TYR A 31 -7.93 12.26 -4.51
CA TYR A 31 -7.59 11.50 -5.69
C TYR A 31 -6.94 12.39 -6.75
N GLN A 32 -5.88 11.90 -7.37
CA GLN A 32 -5.19 12.56 -8.46
C GLN A 32 -5.44 11.80 -9.77
N ILE A 33 -6.02 12.48 -10.76
CA ILE A 33 -6.19 11.91 -12.10
C ILE A 33 -4.79 11.70 -12.71
N GLY A 34 -4.52 10.49 -13.21
CA GLY A 34 -3.21 10.11 -13.72
C GLY A 34 -2.16 9.85 -12.63
N GLY A 35 -2.57 9.78 -11.35
CA GLY A 35 -1.72 9.35 -10.26
C GLY A 35 -1.24 7.90 -10.43
N LYS A 36 -0.04 7.63 -9.94
CA LYS A 36 0.59 6.31 -10.00
C LYS A 36 -0.07 5.34 -9.03
N SER A 37 -0.56 4.20 -9.54
CA SER A 37 -1.16 3.13 -8.72
C SER A 37 -0.09 2.15 -8.22
N GLU A 38 0.61 2.53 -7.15
CA GLU A 38 1.76 1.78 -6.64
C GLU A 38 1.44 0.35 -6.18
N LEU A 39 0.33 0.16 -5.45
CA LEU A 39 -0.09 -1.16 -5.02
C LEU A 39 -0.43 -2.05 -6.23
N THR A 40 -1.16 -1.50 -7.21
CA THR A 40 -1.58 -2.26 -8.39
C THR A 40 -0.38 -2.72 -9.20
N GLU A 41 0.57 -1.82 -9.46
CA GLU A 41 1.84 -2.17 -10.13
C GLU A 41 2.61 -3.25 -9.37
N ALA A 42 2.71 -3.13 -8.05
CA ALA A 42 3.38 -4.12 -7.22
C ALA A 42 2.71 -5.49 -7.29
N MET A 43 1.38 -5.54 -7.21
CA MET A 43 0.64 -6.81 -7.26
C MET A 43 0.73 -7.49 -8.63
N ILE A 44 0.76 -6.72 -9.73
CA ILE A 44 0.99 -7.27 -11.07
C ILE A 44 2.38 -7.90 -11.16
N GLU A 45 3.42 -7.22 -10.70
CA GLU A 45 4.79 -7.72 -10.73
C GLU A 45 4.98 -8.96 -9.83
N ILE A 46 4.38 -8.96 -8.64
CA ILE A 46 4.36 -10.12 -7.73
C ILE A 46 3.65 -11.30 -8.38
N ALA A 47 2.51 -11.08 -9.04
CA ALA A 47 1.78 -12.14 -9.72
C ALA A 47 2.58 -12.75 -10.88
N GLN A 48 3.39 -11.95 -11.57
CA GLN A 48 4.20 -12.41 -12.72
C GLN A 48 5.53 -13.04 -12.30
N THR A 49 6.18 -12.52 -11.26
CA THR A 49 7.58 -12.85 -10.93
C THR A 49 7.76 -13.46 -9.53
N GLY A 50 6.74 -13.37 -8.68
CA GLY A 50 6.82 -13.76 -7.27
C GLY A 50 7.54 -12.76 -6.38
N THR A 51 8.03 -11.62 -6.89
CA THR A 51 8.73 -10.60 -6.11
C THR A 51 8.38 -9.16 -6.55
N TYR A 52 8.88 -8.18 -5.80
CA TYR A 52 8.79 -6.75 -6.13
C TYR A 52 10.01 -6.03 -5.59
N GLU A 53 10.90 -5.57 -6.48
CA GLU A 53 12.22 -5.02 -6.09
C GLU A 53 12.27 -3.48 -6.16
N LYS A 54 11.18 -2.84 -6.57
CA LYS A 54 11.12 -1.37 -6.71
C LYS A 54 10.97 -0.71 -5.33
N PRO A 55 11.38 0.58 -5.20
CA PRO A 55 11.20 1.34 -3.96
C PRO A 55 9.74 1.33 -3.47
N GLN A 56 9.54 1.05 -2.19
CA GLN A 56 8.23 0.98 -1.55
C GLN A 56 8.05 2.21 -0.66
N ILE A 57 7.06 3.03 -0.97
CA ILE A 57 6.80 4.27 -0.23
C ILE A 57 5.85 3.96 0.94
N PRO A 58 6.26 4.25 2.19
CA PRO A 58 5.40 4.05 3.35
C PRO A 58 4.08 4.82 3.23
N SER A 59 3.00 4.20 3.71
CA SER A 59 1.73 4.90 3.88
C SER A 59 1.83 6.06 4.88
N ILE A 60 1.01 7.08 4.65
CA ILE A 60 0.93 8.28 5.50
C ILE A 60 -0.48 8.36 6.11
N GLY A 61 -0.57 8.71 7.40
CA GLY A 61 -1.82 9.11 8.08
C GLY A 61 -1.85 8.78 9.58
N CYS A 62 -3.03 8.92 10.20
CA CYS A 62 -3.26 8.74 11.65
C CYS A 62 -2.99 7.33 12.20
N SER A 63 -2.12 7.19 13.21
CA SER A 63 -1.85 5.91 13.86
C SER A 63 -3.09 5.09 14.23
N ILE A 64 -2.95 3.75 14.19
CA ILE A 64 -3.99 2.80 14.63
C ILE A 64 -4.47 3.19 16.01
N LYS A 65 -5.80 3.30 16.16
CA LYS A 65 -6.44 3.55 17.46
C LYS A 65 -6.59 2.22 18.18
N TRP A 66 -5.69 1.97 19.13
CA TRP A 66 -5.70 0.77 19.96
C TRP A 66 -6.79 0.88 21.04
N LYS A 67 -7.40 -0.25 21.38
CA LYS A 67 -8.21 -0.33 22.59
C LYS A 67 -7.29 -0.28 23.80
N ASN A 68 -7.76 0.30 24.89
CA ASN A 68 -7.06 0.19 26.17
C ASN A 68 -6.93 -1.29 26.53
N SER A 69 -5.74 -1.67 26.99
CA SER A 69 -5.40 -3.00 27.50
C SER A 69 -6.28 -3.42 28.67
#